data_AF-A0A4R4USR4-F1
#
_entry.id   AF-A0A4R4USR4-F1
#
_cell.length_a   1.000
_cell.length_b   1.000
_cell.length_c   1.000
_cell.angle_alpha   90.00
_cell.angle_beta   90.00
_cell.angle_gamma   90.00
#
_symmetry.space_group_name_H-M   'P 1'
#
loop_
_entity.id
_entity.type
_entity.pdbx_description
1 polymer ?
#
loop_
_entity_poly.entity_id
_entity_poly.type
_entity_poly.pdbx_seq_one_letter_code
_entity_poly.pdbx_strand_id
1 'polypeptide(L)'
;MVDVQHGSATRAEIRAFVRANHPDVGGDPEAFAAGLARLRGRTADPRFEAPIVVETRPSGVRGLLHRARCRWRRRHAPPRVR
;
A
#
# COMPACT_ATOMS: atom_id res chain seq x y z
N MET A 1 -23.17 12.94 -9.31
CA MET A 1 -22.40 12.95 -8.06
C MET A 1 -22.85 11.76 -7.24
N VAL A 2 -22.11 10.65 -7.26
CA VAL A 2 -22.38 9.51 -6.36
C VAL A 2 -21.20 9.47 -5.39
N ASP A 3 -21.49 9.79 -4.14
CA ASP A 3 -20.51 9.83 -3.06
C ASP A 3 -20.18 8.38 -2.65
N VAL A 4 -19.16 7.83 -3.28
CA VAL A 4 -18.66 6.47 -3.03
C VAL A 4 -17.84 6.52 -1.74
N GLN A 5 -18.53 6.53 -0.59
CA GLN A 5 -17.91 6.48 0.73
C GLN A 5 -17.26 5.12 0.98
N HIS A 6 -16.05 4.89 0.46
CA HIS A 6 -15.34 3.59 0.55
C HIS A 6 -14.17 3.56 1.54
N GLY A 7 -14.02 4.56 2.41
CA GLY A 7 -12.74 4.79 3.09
C GLY A 7 -12.64 4.31 4.54
N SER A 8 -13.52 4.82 5.41
CA SER A 8 -13.27 4.88 6.86
C SER A 8 -14.27 4.07 7.67
N ALA A 9 -15.57 4.18 7.37
CA ALA A 9 -16.63 3.45 8.05
C ALA A 9 -16.44 1.93 7.92
N THR A 10 -16.13 1.45 6.72
CA THR A 10 -15.94 0.01 6.48
C THR A 10 -14.65 -0.53 7.10
N ARG A 11 -13.59 0.29 7.15
CA ARG A 11 -12.36 -0.08 7.87
C ARG A 11 -12.60 -0.18 9.37
N ALA A 12 -13.46 0.66 9.94
CA ALA A 12 -13.84 0.59 11.34
C ALA A 12 -14.64 -0.69 11.64
N GLU A 13 -15.59 -1.06 10.78
CA GLU A 13 -16.36 -2.32 10.89
C GLU A 13 -15.45 -3.55 10.84
N ILE A 14 -14.51 -3.59 9.88
CA ILE A 14 -13.52 -4.68 9.79
C ILE A 14 -12.67 -4.74 11.07
N ARG A 15 -12.16 -3.60 11.57
CA ARG A 15 -11.37 -3.59 12.81
C ARG A 15 -12.17 -4.04 14.03
N ALA A 16 -13.45 -3.66 14.12
CA ALA A 16 -14.34 -4.10 15.19
C ALA A 16 -14.55 -5.63 15.15
N PHE A 17 -14.82 -6.17 13.95
CA PHE A 17 -14.92 -7.62 13.74
C PHE A 17 -13.63 -8.35 14.13
N VAL A 18 -12.47 -7.84 13.68
CA VAL A 18 -11.16 -8.43 13.98
C VAL A 18 -10.90 -8.46 15.47
N ARG A 19 -11.18 -7.37 16.18
CA ARG A 19 -11.01 -7.28 17.64
C ARG A 19 -11.91 -8.27 18.38
N ALA A 20 -13.13 -8.49 17.90
CA ALA A 20 -14.11 -9.36 18.55
C ALA A 20 -13.89 -10.86 18.29
N ASN A 21 -13.32 -11.24 17.15
CA ASN A 21 -13.27 -12.65 16.70
C ASN A 21 -11.84 -13.17 16.49
N HIS A 22 -10.82 -12.47 17.00
CA HIS A 22 -9.42 -12.78 16.69
C HIS A 22 -9.06 -14.23 17.08
N PRO A 23 -8.42 -15.03 16.19
CA PRO A 23 -8.04 -16.40 16.51
C PRO A 23 -7.01 -16.47 17.65
N ASP A 24 -6.10 -15.50 17.77
CA ASP A 24 -5.11 -15.45 18.85
C ASP A 24 -5.70 -15.30 20.26
N VAL A 25 -6.99 -14.97 20.42
CA VAL A 25 -7.68 -14.98 21.73
C VAL A 25 -8.50 -16.25 21.97
N GLY A 26 -8.31 -17.29 21.15
CA GLY A 26 -8.99 -18.58 21.26
C GLY A 26 -10.20 -18.76 20.34
N GLY A 27 -10.35 -17.92 19.30
CA GLY A 27 -11.39 -18.07 18.29
C GLY A 27 -11.05 -19.12 17.23
N ASP A 28 -12.08 -19.61 16.52
CA ASP A 28 -11.89 -20.50 15.37
C ASP A 28 -11.29 -19.75 14.15
N PRO A 29 -10.08 -20.13 13.69
CA PRO A 29 -9.45 -19.50 12.53
C PRO A 29 -10.27 -19.60 11.24
N GLU A 30 -11.01 -20.69 11.04
CA GLU A 30 -11.80 -20.89 9.81
C GLU A 30 -13.04 -20.00 9.79
N ALA A 31 -13.81 -19.97 10.88
CA ALA A 31 -14.93 -19.05 11.04
C ALA A 31 -14.48 -17.58 10.92
N PHE A 32 -13.32 -17.24 11.46
CA PHE A 32 -12.73 -15.91 11.33
C PHE A 32 -12.42 -15.57 9.86
N ALA A 33 -11.75 -16.46 9.14
CA ALA A 33 -11.42 -16.27 7.73
C ALA A 33 -12.68 -16.10 6.87
N ALA A 34 -13.70 -16.93 7.09
CA ALA A 34 -14.98 -16.85 6.40
C ALA A 34 -15.73 -15.54 6.70
N GLY A 35 -15.73 -15.08 7.95
CA GLY A 35 -16.32 -13.80 8.35
C GLY A 35 -15.58 -12.60 7.72
N LEU A 36 -14.25 -12.62 7.75
CA LEU A 36 -13.42 -11.56 7.17
C LEU A 36 -13.57 -11.49 5.64
N ALA A 37 -13.67 -12.63 4.95
CA ALA A 37 -13.92 -12.69 3.52
C ALA A 37 -15.26 -12.04 3.14
N ARG A 38 -16.33 -12.32 3.90
CA ARG A 38 -17.65 -11.69 3.70
C ARG A 38 -17.62 -10.17 3.89
N LEU A 39 -16.91 -9.68 4.90
CA LEU A 39 -16.72 -8.24 5.13
C LEU A 39 -15.92 -7.57 4.00
N ARG A 40 -14.84 -8.21 3.53
CA ARG A 40 -14.03 -7.70 2.43
C ARG A 40 -14.78 -7.69 1.10
N GLY A 41 -15.54 -8.74 0.78
CA GLY A 41 -16.32 -8.83 -0.46
C GLY A 41 -17.36 -7.72 -0.60
N ARG A 42 -17.92 -7.21 0.51
CA ARG A 42 -18.82 -6.04 0.51
C ARG A 42 -18.14 -4.71 0.14
N THR A 43 -16.82 -4.67 0.23
CA THR A 43 -16.01 -3.44 0.10
C THR A 43 -14.92 -3.59 -0.96
N ALA A 44 -14.87 -4.73 -1.63
CA ALA A 44 -13.83 -5.05 -2.58
C ALA A 44 -14.03 -4.15 -3.79
N ASP A 45 -13.22 -3.11 -3.87
CA ASP A 45 -13.13 -2.29 -5.05
C ASP A 45 -12.12 -2.93 -6.00
N PRO A 46 -12.54 -3.33 -7.21
CA PRO A 46 -11.69 -4.05 -8.17
C PRO A 46 -10.44 -3.26 -8.55
N ARG A 47 -10.42 -1.93 -8.34
CA ARG A 47 -9.22 -1.10 -8.53
C ARG A 47 -8.05 -1.48 -7.60
N PHE A 48 -8.32 -2.14 -6.48
CA PHE A 48 -7.30 -2.55 -5.50
C PHE A 48 -6.96 -4.05 -5.55
N GLU A 49 -7.42 -4.79 -6.57
CA GLU A 49 -7.13 -6.23 -6.76
C GLU A 49 -5.76 -6.49 -7.43
N ALA A 50 -5.07 -5.44 -7.86
CA ALA A 50 -3.75 -5.57 -8.48
C ALA A 50 -2.69 -6.05 -7.46
N PRO A 51 -1.67 -6.83 -7.91
CA PRO A 51 -0.57 -7.25 -7.05
C PRO A 51 0.17 -6.04 -6.46
N ILE A 52 0.43 -6.08 -5.15
CA ILE A 52 1.13 -5.00 -4.45
C ILE A 52 2.62 -5.09 -4.76
N VAL A 53 3.14 -4.15 -5.56
CA VAL A 53 4.58 -4.02 -5.85
C VAL A 53 5.19 -2.97 -4.92
N VAL A 54 6.08 -3.40 -4.02
CA VAL A 54 6.81 -2.48 -3.14
C VAL A 54 8.10 -2.03 -3.83
N GLU A 55 8.05 -0.87 -4.48
CA GLU A 55 9.25 -0.22 -5.03
C GLU A 55 9.95 0.62 -3.95
N THR A 56 11.24 0.35 -3.70
CA THR A 56 12.05 1.22 -2.85
C THR A 56 12.78 2.25 -3.71
N ARG A 57 12.42 3.53 -3.55
CA ARG A 57 13.16 4.64 -4.17
C ARG A 57 14.28 5.12 -3.24
N PRO A 58 15.43 5.58 -3.78
CA PRO A 58 16.43 6.24 -2.97
C PRO A 58 15.84 7.54 -2.39
N SER A 59 15.51 7.50 -1.10
CA SER A 59 15.02 8.63 -0.30
C SER A 59 16.13 9.17 0.62
N GLY A 60 15.85 10.29 1.29
CA GLY A 60 16.77 10.90 2.25
C GLY A 60 18.11 11.34 1.64
N VAL A 61 19.17 11.29 2.45
CA VAL A 61 20.53 11.73 2.08
C VAL A 61 21.03 10.98 0.83
N ARG A 62 20.73 9.68 0.71
CA ARG A 62 21.08 8.87 -0.48
C ARG A 62 20.44 9.41 -1.75
N GLY A 63 19.18 9.82 -1.68
CA GLY A 63 18.48 10.46 -2.80
C GLY A 63 19.07 11.82 -3.19
N LEU A 64 19.46 12.63 -2.21
CA LEU A 64 20.15 13.91 -2.44
C LEU A 64 21.51 13.73 -3.11
N LEU A 65 22.33 12.81 -2.61
CA LEU A 65 23.63 12.46 -3.20
C LEU A 65 23.49 11.96 -4.63
N HIS A 66 22.48 11.11 -4.89
CA HIS A 66 22.18 10.64 -6.25
C HIS A 66 21.88 11.82 -7.19
N ARG A 67 21.02 12.76 -6.78
CA ARG A 67 20.69 13.95 -7.59
C ARG A 67 21.91 14.83 -7.83
N ALA A 68 22.74 15.06 -6.81
CA ALA A 68 23.96 15.84 -6.93
C ALA A 68 24.95 15.20 -7.93
N ARG A 69 25.16 13.88 -7.82
CA ARG A 69 26.02 13.11 -8.72
C ARG A 69 25.52 13.15 -10.16
N CYS A 70 24.22 13.00 -10.39
CA CYS A 70 23.63 13.13 -11.72
C CYS A 70 23.81 14.55 -12.30
N ARG A 71 23.60 15.58 -11.49
CA ARG A 71 23.81 16.98 -11.91
C ARG A 71 25.26 17.23 -12.29
N TRP A 72 26.19 16.80 -11.45
CA TRP A 72 27.62 16.96 -11.69
C TRP A 72 28.06 16.25 -12.98
N ARG A 73 27.65 14.99 -13.17
CA ARG A 73 27.93 14.24 -14.40
C ARG A 73 27.41 14.91 -15.67
N ARG A 74 26.24 15.57 -15.61
CA ARG A 74 25.71 16.32 -16.76
C ARG A 74 26.54 17.58 -17.05
N ARG A 75 26.99 18.27 -16.01
CA ARG A 75 27.80 19.49 -16.16
C ARG A 75 29.21 19.23 -16.66
N HIS A 76 29.80 18.10 -16.24
CA HIS A 76 31.16 17.69 -16.62
C HIS A 76 31.16 16.62 -17.71
N ALA A 77 30.06 16.44 -18.42
CA ALA A 77 30.05 15.56 -19.57
C ALA A 77 30.94 16.20 -20.66
N PRO A 78 31.93 15.47 -21.20
CA PRO A 78 32.72 15.98 -22.30
C PRO A 78 31.80 16.32 -23.49
N PRO A 79 32.13 17.35 -24.28
CA PRO A 79 31.33 17.74 -25.43
C PRO A 79 31.17 16.52 -26.36
N ARG A 80 29.92 16.27 -26.78
CA ARG A 80 29.59 15.12 -27.64
C ARG A 80 29.92 15.39 -29.11
N VAL A 81 31.09 15.98 -29.35
CA VAL A 81 31.61 16.25 -30.69
C VAL A 81 33.07 15.83 -30.69
N ARG A 82 33.42 14.96 -31.64
CA ARG A 82 34.78 14.50 -31.92
C ARG A 82 35.60 15.58 -32.59
#